data_AF-A0A0C2VB61-F1
#
_entry.id   AF-A0A0C2VB61-F1
#
_cell.length_a   1.000
_cell.length_b   1.000
_cell.length_c   1.000
_cell.angle_alpha   90.00
_cell.angle_beta   90.00
_cell.angle_gamma   90.00
#
_symmetry.space_group_name_H-M   'P 1'
#
loop_
_entity.id
_entity.type
_entity.pdbx_description
1 polymer ?
#
loop_
_entity_poly.entity_id
_entity_poly.type
_entity_poly.pdbx_seq_one_letter_code
_entity_poly.pdbx_strand_id
1 'polypeptide(L)'
;MWKVVIIVLLAIFTPLGLSLMMDSSWVSTSPGTANGWLGYWGGYLGAIIGASVVYFVSRFQIKAQHETQLTAIEREHQITLDREMHQYYFKLENEKLEDLYKNIDSFNLIITNVYNDFVYYITLSESLYSGRDNLELSKQEEYEQKIRNIRTELTVREKEIYRALLVLRRLSFYIEGSQDYISCIGRECDRFLNELRNTYNYKYSYESYLAKPDAGNNRNLIGPVDEINRYIIELTVDVLQPLMEKKIQIMRSTKTNISR
;
A
#
# COMPACT_ATOMS: atom_id res chain seq x y z
N MET A 1 12.61 55.66 -23.20
CA MET A 1 12.61 55.23 -24.61
C MET A 1 13.01 56.33 -25.58
N TRP A 2 12.42 57.54 -25.56
CA TRP A 2 12.68 58.59 -26.56
C TRP A 2 14.16 59.03 -26.72
N LYS A 3 14.95 59.08 -25.63
CA LYS A 3 16.40 59.40 -25.70
C LYS A 3 17.21 58.37 -26.51
N VAL A 4 16.84 57.09 -26.44
CA VAL A 4 17.50 56.01 -27.20
C VAL A 4 17.20 56.15 -28.68
N VAL A 5 15.96 56.51 -29.02
CA VAL A 5 15.53 56.77 -30.41
C VAL A 5 16.33 57.93 -31.00
N ILE A 6 16.52 59.03 -30.26
CA ILE A 6 17.34 60.17 -30.71
C ILE A 6 18.81 59.76 -30.94
N ILE A 7 19.40 58.96 -30.05
CA ILE A 7 20.79 58.50 -30.19
C ILE A 7 20.95 57.60 -31.42
N VAL A 8 20.00 56.69 -31.67
CA VAL A 8 20.01 55.82 -32.85
C VAL A 8 19.83 56.63 -34.13
N LEU A 9 18.92 57.61 -34.14
CA LEU A 9 18.74 58.51 -35.27
C LEU A 9 20.02 59.32 -35.53
N LEU A 10 20.64 59.91 -34.51
CA LEU A 10 21.91 60.62 -34.67
C LEU A 10 23.02 59.71 -35.19
N ALA A 11 23.11 58.46 -34.71
CA ALA A 11 24.12 57.50 -35.16
C ALA A 11 23.95 57.08 -36.63
N ILE A 12 22.73 57.11 -37.16
CA ILE A 12 22.43 56.80 -38.58
C ILE A 12 22.58 58.05 -39.46
N PHE A 13 22.02 59.19 -39.04
CA PHE A 13 21.96 60.41 -39.84
C PHE A 13 23.28 61.20 -39.86
N THR A 14 24.10 61.14 -38.81
CA THR A 14 25.40 61.84 -38.77
C THR A 14 26.37 61.35 -39.84
N PRO A 15 26.64 60.03 -40.00
CA PRO A 15 27.54 59.56 -41.06
C PRO A 15 26.98 59.81 -42.47
N LEU A 16 25.64 59.75 -42.65
CA LEU A 16 25.00 60.10 -43.93
C LEU A 16 25.16 61.59 -44.27
N GLY A 17 24.92 62.48 -43.30
CA GLY A 17 25.11 63.92 -43.47
C GLY A 17 26.56 64.28 -43.78
N LEU A 18 27.52 63.68 -43.08
CA LEU A 18 28.95 63.89 -43.33
C LEU A 18 29.38 63.36 -44.70
N SER A 19 28.85 62.22 -45.14
CA SER A 19 29.13 61.69 -46.48
C SER A 19 28.68 62.65 -47.58
N LEU A 20 27.48 63.25 -47.46
CA LEU A 20 26.96 64.22 -48.42
C LEU A 20 27.77 65.53 -48.43
N MET A 21 28.33 65.92 -47.28
CA MET A 21 29.18 67.10 -47.18
C MET A 21 30.58 66.89 -47.77
N MET A 22 31.10 65.65 -47.76
CA MET A 22 32.40 65.31 -48.33
C MET A 22 32.42 65.38 -49.87
N ASP A 23 31.27 65.23 -50.52
CA ASP A 23 31.12 65.39 -51.98
C ASP A 23 30.98 66.86 -52.42
N SER A 24 30.91 67.81 -51.47
CA SER A 24 30.82 69.25 -51.74
C SER A 24 32.20 69.90 -51.91
N SER A 25 32.33 70.77 -52.92
CA SER A 25 33.58 71.46 -53.30
C SER A 25 34.18 72.37 -52.23
N TRP A 26 33.49 72.59 -51.10
CA TRP A 26 33.97 73.40 -49.98
C TRP A 26 34.78 72.61 -48.94
N VAL A 27 34.74 71.27 -48.97
CA VAL A 27 35.34 70.39 -47.94
C VAL A 27 36.26 69.31 -48.56
N SER A 28 36.63 69.45 -49.83
CA SER A 28 37.35 68.44 -50.64
C SER A 28 38.82 68.22 -50.26
N THR A 29 39.30 68.77 -49.15
CA THR A 29 40.67 68.61 -48.62
C THR A 29 40.83 67.34 -47.78
N SER A 30 39.79 66.53 -47.64
CA SER A 30 39.82 65.29 -46.85
C SER A 30 40.45 64.13 -47.63
N PRO A 31 41.43 63.39 -47.07
CA PRO A 31 42.13 62.31 -47.76
C PRO A 31 41.34 60.99 -47.90
N GLY A 32 40.03 60.99 -47.62
CA GLY A 32 39.16 59.80 -47.67
C GLY A 32 38.03 59.92 -48.70
N THR A 33 37.66 58.79 -49.31
CA THR A 33 36.49 58.72 -50.21
C THR A 33 35.19 58.59 -49.39
N ALA A 34 34.10 59.21 -49.85
CA ALA A 34 32.77 59.08 -49.23
C ALA A 34 32.36 57.61 -49.04
N ASN A 35 32.70 56.75 -50.01
CA ASN A 35 32.47 55.30 -49.94
C ASN A 35 33.24 54.60 -48.81
N GLY A 36 34.49 55.00 -48.55
CA GLY A 36 35.29 54.45 -47.45
C GLY A 36 34.75 54.85 -46.08
N TRP A 37 34.26 56.10 -45.95
CA TRP A 37 33.63 56.60 -44.71
C TRP A 37 32.31 55.89 -44.40
N LEU A 38 31.44 55.74 -45.40
CA LEU A 38 30.20 54.97 -45.27
C LEU A 38 30.48 53.49 -44.95
N GLY A 39 31.51 52.89 -45.56
CA GLY A 39 31.92 51.52 -45.26
C GLY A 39 32.41 51.34 -43.82
N TYR A 40 33.20 52.28 -43.31
CA TYR A 40 33.68 52.28 -41.91
C TYR A 40 32.52 52.34 -40.92
N TRP A 41 31.62 53.33 -41.04
CA TRP A 41 30.47 53.49 -40.13
C TRP A 41 29.41 52.41 -40.31
N GLY A 42 29.20 51.93 -41.54
CA GLY A 42 28.36 50.77 -41.83
C GLY A 42 28.86 49.52 -41.10
N GLY A 43 30.18 49.34 -41.00
CA GLY A 43 30.80 48.26 -40.22
C GLY A 43 30.50 48.34 -38.71
N TYR A 44 30.67 49.51 -38.09
CA TYR A 44 30.35 49.69 -36.66
C TYR A 44 28.85 49.53 -36.37
N LEU A 45 27.99 50.12 -37.21
CA LEU A 45 26.54 49.99 -37.06
C LEU A 45 26.11 48.53 -37.23
N GLY A 46 26.64 47.84 -38.24
CA GLY A 46 26.40 46.41 -38.45
C GLY A 46 26.84 45.57 -37.26
N ALA A 47 28.02 45.85 -36.69
CA ALA A 47 28.54 45.14 -35.51
C ALA A 47 27.69 45.37 -34.25
N ILE A 48 27.26 46.61 -34.00
CA ILE A 48 26.41 46.97 -32.85
C ILE A 48 25.04 46.30 -32.96
N ILE A 49 24.43 46.33 -34.15
CA ILE A 49 23.14 45.67 -34.42
C ILE A 49 23.31 44.16 -34.26
N GLY A 50 24.36 43.57 -34.84
CA GLY A 50 24.65 42.15 -34.73
C GLY A 50 24.82 41.69 -33.28
N ALA A 51 25.65 42.39 -32.50
CA ALA A 51 25.85 42.10 -31.07
C ALA A 51 24.54 42.25 -30.27
N SER A 52 23.73 43.26 -30.58
CA SER A 52 22.44 43.48 -29.92
C SER A 52 21.46 42.33 -30.19
N VAL A 53 21.37 41.87 -31.44
CA VAL A 53 20.52 40.72 -31.82
C VAL A 53 20.97 39.46 -31.10
N VAL A 54 22.28 39.16 -31.09
CA VAL A 54 22.82 38.00 -30.38
C VAL A 54 22.49 38.08 -28.88
N TYR A 55 22.64 39.25 -28.25
CA TYR A 55 22.30 39.45 -26.85
C TYR A 55 20.82 39.16 -26.56
N PHE A 56 19.91 39.72 -27.36
CA PHE A 56 18.48 39.50 -27.19
C PHE A 56 18.09 38.04 -27.40
N VAL A 57 18.56 37.41 -28.48
CA VAL A 57 18.29 36.00 -28.78
C VAL A 57 18.81 35.10 -27.65
N SER A 58 20.04 35.33 -27.19
CA SER A 58 20.64 34.57 -26.09
C SER A 58 19.83 34.73 -24.80
N ARG A 59 19.38 35.95 -24.49
CA ARG A 59 18.51 36.21 -23.33
C ARG A 59 17.18 35.48 -23.42
N PHE A 60 16.54 35.45 -24.58
CA PHE A 60 15.28 34.71 -24.79
C PHE A 60 15.49 33.21 -24.69
N GLN A 61 16.55 32.67 -25.29
CA GLN A 61 16.90 31.25 -25.23
C GLN A 61 17.19 30.80 -23.80
N ILE A 62 17.98 31.56 -23.04
CA ILE A 62 18.30 31.24 -21.63
C ILE A 62 17.02 31.20 -20.79
N LYS A 63 16.12 32.16 -20.95
CA LYS A 63 14.84 32.19 -20.21
C LYS A 63 13.96 30.98 -20.56
N ALA A 64 13.78 30.69 -21.85
CA ALA A 64 12.98 29.56 -22.30
C ALA A 64 13.57 28.22 -21.86
N GLN A 65 14.90 28.08 -21.90
CA GLN A 65 15.61 26.89 -21.40
C GLN A 65 15.42 26.74 -19.89
N HIS A 66 15.54 27.81 -19.12
CA HIS A 66 15.34 27.77 -17.67
C HIS A 66 13.92 27.34 -17.29
N GLU A 67 12.90 27.88 -17.94
CA GLU A 67 11.50 27.46 -17.72
C GLU A 67 11.27 25.98 -18.11
N THR A 68 11.86 25.54 -19.23
CA THR A 68 11.79 24.13 -19.64
C THR A 68 12.50 23.20 -18.65
N GLN A 69 13.65 23.62 -18.11
CA GLN A 69 14.38 22.85 -17.10
C GLN A 69 13.60 22.76 -15.80
N LEU A 70 13.00 23.86 -15.31
CA LEU A 70 12.17 23.84 -14.10
C LEU A 70 10.99 22.89 -14.25
N THR A 71 10.25 22.97 -15.36
CA THR A 71 9.11 22.07 -15.60
C THR A 71 9.54 20.60 -15.77
N ALA A 72 10.72 20.34 -16.33
CA ALA A 72 11.29 19.00 -16.41
C ALA A 72 11.65 18.45 -15.01
N ILE A 73 12.30 19.26 -14.17
CA ILE A 73 12.65 18.91 -12.78
C ILE A 73 11.38 18.62 -11.96
N GLU A 74 10.35 19.47 -12.08
CA GLU A 74 9.07 19.26 -11.38
C GLU A 74 8.39 17.96 -11.81
N ARG A 75 8.35 17.66 -13.11
CA ARG A 75 7.79 16.39 -13.61
C ARG A 75 8.60 15.19 -13.12
N GLU A 76 9.92 15.27 -13.18
CA GLU A 76 10.79 14.19 -12.71
C GLU A 76 10.60 13.94 -11.20
N HIS A 77 10.47 15.02 -10.42
CA HIS A 77 10.19 14.93 -8.99
C HIS A 77 8.83 14.27 -8.71
N GLN A 78 7.76 14.68 -9.43
CA GLN A 78 6.43 14.08 -9.28
C GLN A 78 6.44 12.59 -9.64
N ILE A 79 7.10 12.22 -10.74
CA ILE A 79 7.25 10.81 -11.15
C ILE A 79 8.02 10.02 -10.08
N THR A 80 9.06 10.61 -9.48
CA THR A 80 9.85 9.97 -8.43
C THR A 80 9.00 9.74 -7.17
N LEU A 81 8.26 10.76 -6.73
CA LEU A 81 7.35 10.63 -5.59
C LEU A 81 6.28 9.57 -5.82
N ASP A 82 5.66 9.54 -7.01
CA ASP A 82 4.65 8.54 -7.36
C ASP A 82 5.22 7.11 -7.30
N ARG A 83 6.45 6.92 -7.82
CA ARG A 83 7.16 5.64 -7.74
C ARG A 83 7.46 5.24 -6.29
N GLU A 84 7.94 6.17 -5.47
CA GLU A 84 8.22 5.91 -4.05
C GLU A 84 6.96 5.55 -3.27
N MET A 85 5.86 6.28 -3.50
CA MET A 85 4.56 5.98 -2.91
C MET A 85 4.05 4.61 -3.33
N HIS A 86 4.15 4.28 -4.62
CA HIS A 86 3.75 2.97 -5.12
C HIS A 86 4.58 1.84 -4.48
N GLN A 87 5.90 2.02 -4.35
CA GLN A 87 6.77 1.06 -3.66
C GLN A 87 6.40 0.91 -2.18
N TYR A 88 6.08 2.03 -1.51
CA TYR A 88 5.66 2.02 -0.11
C TYR A 88 4.36 1.23 0.07
N TYR A 89 3.33 1.50 -0.74
CA TYR A 89 2.05 0.78 -0.68
C TYR A 89 2.23 -0.71 -0.97
N PHE A 90 3.00 -1.05 -2.00
CA PHE A 90 3.30 -2.44 -2.33
C PHE A 90 4.01 -3.15 -1.18
N LYS A 91 4.99 -2.51 -0.54
CA LYS A 91 5.69 -3.07 0.62
C LYS A 91 4.74 -3.27 1.81
N LEU A 92 3.89 -2.28 2.09
CA LEU A 92 2.91 -2.34 3.17
C LEU A 92 1.90 -3.47 2.96
N GLU A 93 1.33 -3.58 1.77
CA GLU A 93 0.40 -4.66 1.39
C GLU A 93 1.06 -6.03 1.60
N ASN A 94 2.30 -6.19 1.15
CA ASN A 94 3.06 -7.43 1.32
C ASN A 94 3.36 -7.80 2.77
N GLU A 95 3.61 -6.81 3.63
CA GLU A 95 3.76 -7.01 5.07
C GLU A 95 2.42 -7.45 5.68
N LYS A 96 1.32 -6.81 5.28
CA LYS A 96 -0.02 -7.16 5.80
C LYS A 96 -0.51 -8.52 5.32
N LEU A 97 -0.08 -8.95 4.14
CA LEU A 97 -0.32 -10.29 3.63
C LEU A 97 0.38 -11.35 4.49
N GLU A 98 1.66 -11.14 4.83
CA GLU A 98 2.42 -12.04 5.71
C GLU A 98 1.85 -12.07 7.14
N ASP A 99 1.50 -10.89 7.67
CA ASP A 99 0.82 -10.77 8.97
C ASP A 99 -0.49 -11.57 8.97
N LEU A 100 -1.31 -11.45 7.92
CA LEU A 100 -2.59 -12.14 7.82
C LEU A 100 -2.39 -13.67 7.82
N TYR A 101 -1.46 -14.18 7.02
CA TYR A 101 -1.10 -15.60 7.01
C TYR A 101 -0.75 -16.13 8.39
N LYS A 102 0.19 -15.47 9.07
CA LYS A 102 0.65 -15.89 10.40
C LYS A 102 -0.48 -15.87 11.42
N ASN A 103 -1.36 -14.87 11.35
CA ASN A 103 -2.50 -14.76 12.26
C ASN A 103 -3.57 -15.82 11.97
N ILE A 104 -3.77 -16.21 10.71
CA ILE A 104 -4.68 -17.31 10.34
C ILE A 104 -4.18 -18.64 10.90
N ASP A 105 -2.89 -18.94 10.74
CA ASP A 105 -2.30 -20.17 11.30
C ASP A 105 -2.44 -20.23 12.82
N SER A 106 -2.11 -19.10 13.48
CA SER A 106 -2.24 -18.97 14.93
C SER A 106 -3.70 -19.12 15.38
N PHE A 107 -4.63 -18.54 14.62
CA PHE A 107 -6.06 -18.64 14.87
C PHE A 107 -6.57 -20.07 14.73
N ASN A 108 -6.16 -20.78 13.68
CA ASN A 108 -6.54 -22.17 13.46
C ASN A 108 -6.07 -23.08 14.62
N LEU A 109 -4.85 -22.84 15.12
CA LEU A 109 -4.34 -23.53 16.30
C LEU A 109 -5.21 -23.27 17.54
N ILE A 110 -5.64 -22.01 17.77
CA ILE A 110 -6.53 -21.66 18.87
C ILE A 110 -7.87 -22.42 18.75
N ILE A 111 -8.50 -22.40 17.57
CA ILE A 111 -9.77 -23.08 17.32
C ILE A 111 -9.64 -24.59 17.56
N THR A 112 -8.59 -25.21 17.03
CA THR A 112 -8.30 -26.64 17.20
C THR A 112 -8.16 -27.00 18.68
N ASN A 113 -7.40 -26.19 19.43
CA ASN A 113 -7.18 -26.43 20.85
C ASN A 113 -8.49 -26.28 21.65
N VAL A 114 -9.31 -25.26 21.36
CA VAL A 114 -10.63 -25.07 22.01
C VAL A 114 -11.56 -26.24 21.70
N TYR A 115 -11.58 -26.70 20.45
CA TYR A 115 -12.36 -27.86 20.03
C TYR A 115 -11.95 -29.12 20.81
N ASN A 116 -10.64 -29.41 20.91
CA ASN A 116 -10.13 -30.56 21.64
C ASN A 116 -10.49 -30.52 23.14
N ASP A 117 -10.29 -29.37 23.79
CA ASP A 117 -10.69 -29.17 25.19
C ASP A 117 -12.19 -29.38 25.40
N PHE A 118 -12.99 -28.93 24.43
CA PHE A 118 -14.43 -29.09 24.50
C PHE A 118 -14.87 -30.55 24.34
N VAL A 119 -14.28 -31.29 23.39
CA VAL A 119 -14.52 -32.73 23.26
C VAL A 119 -14.12 -33.46 24.54
N TYR A 120 -13.00 -33.09 25.16
CA TYR A 120 -12.57 -33.64 26.43
C TYR A 120 -13.56 -33.32 27.57
N TYR A 121 -14.07 -32.09 27.64
CA TYR A 121 -15.12 -31.69 28.57
C TYR A 121 -16.39 -32.56 28.43
N ILE A 122 -16.86 -32.78 27.21
CA ILE A 122 -18.05 -33.61 26.95
C ILE A 122 -17.80 -35.05 27.41
N THR A 123 -16.65 -35.61 27.08
CA THR A 123 -16.28 -36.99 27.43
C THR A 123 -16.23 -37.20 28.95
N LEU A 124 -15.64 -36.25 29.69
CA LEU A 124 -15.60 -36.28 31.15
C LEU A 124 -16.99 -36.13 31.77
N SER A 125 -17.81 -35.23 31.21
CA SER A 125 -19.18 -35.00 31.68
C SER A 125 -20.02 -36.27 31.52
N GLU A 126 -19.98 -36.88 30.34
CA GLU A 126 -20.66 -38.16 30.06
C GLU A 126 -20.21 -39.26 31.03
N SER A 127 -18.89 -39.41 31.23
CA SER A 127 -18.34 -40.41 32.14
C SER A 127 -18.79 -40.21 33.59
N LEU A 128 -18.88 -38.96 34.03
CA LEU A 128 -19.29 -38.60 35.39
C LEU A 128 -20.77 -38.86 35.66
N TYR A 129 -21.63 -38.49 34.71
CA TYR A 129 -23.07 -38.43 34.94
C TYR A 129 -23.80 -39.69 34.46
N SER A 130 -23.36 -40.34 33.38
CA SER A 130 -23.94 -41.60 32.90
C SER A 130 -23.45 -42.82 33.70
N GLY A 131 -22.27 -42.72 34.33
CA GLY A 131 -21.68 -43.78 35.16
C GLY A 131 -21.87 -43.61 36.68
N ARG A 132 -22.67 -42.62 37.10
CA ARG A 132 -22.66 -42.09 38.47
C ARG A 132 -22.94 -43.12 39.56
N ASP A 133 -23.86 -44.05 39.32
CA ASP A 133 -24.27 -45.05 40.30
C ASP A 133 -23.19 -46.11 40.57
N ASN A 134 -22.17 -46.20 39.70
CA ASN A 134 -21.09 -47.18 39.78
C ASN A 134 -19.71 -46.55 40.04
N LEU A 135 -19.63 -45.22 40.18
CA LEU A 135 -18.36 -44.52 40.39
C LEU A 135 -18.00 -44.42 41.88
N GLU A 136 -16.74 -44.68 42.20
CA GLU A 136 -16.20 -44.37 43.54
C GLU A 136 -16.25 -42.85 43.79
N LEU A 137 -16.62 -42.45 45.01
CA LEU A 137 -16.79 -41.05 45.40
C LEU A 137 -15.53 -40.20 45.10
N SER A 138 -14.33 -40.75 45.33
CA SER A 138 -13.06 -40.07 45.05
C SER A 138 -12.86 -39.76 43.56
N LYS A 139 -13.26 -40.68 42.67
CA LYS A 139 -13.22 -40.47 41.21
C LYS A 139 -14.26 -39.44 40.77
N GLN A 140 -15.42 -39.41 41.43
CA GLN A 140 -16.44 -38.41 41.16
C GLN A 140 -15.91 -36.99 41.45
N GLU A 141 -15.28 -36.79 42.61
CA GLU A 141 -14.68 -35.50 43.00
C GLU A 141 -13.56 -35.08 42.03
N GLU A 142 -12.73 -36.03 41.58
CA GLU A 142 -11.68 -35.80 40.59
C GLU A 142 -12.25 -35.29 39.26
N TYR A 143 -13.29 -35.95 38.74
CA TYR A 143 -13.94 -35.55 37.48
C TYR A 143 -14.64 -34.20 37.61
N GLU A 144 -15.37 -33.96 38.71
CA GLU A 144 -15.98 -32.66 38.98
C GLU A 144 -14.93 -31.54 39.00
N GLN A 145 -13.74 -31.79 39.59
CA GLN A 145 -12.67 -30.80 39.59
C GLN A 145 -12.09 -30.57 38.19
N LYS A 146 -11.84 -31.63 37.41
CA LYS A 146 -11.35 -31.51 36.03
C LYS A 146 -12.34 -30.73 35.15
N ILE A 147 -13.63 -31.04 35.24
CA ILE A 147 -14.71 -30.34 34.53
C ILE A 147 -14.73 -28.85 34.89
N ARG A 148 -14.59 -28.50 36.18
CA ARG A 148 -14.50 -27.10 36.63
C ARG A 148 -13.30 -26.36 36.04
N ASN A 149 -12.13 -27.02 36.02
CA ASN A 149 -10.91 -26.44 35.46
C ASN A 149 -11.08 -26.17 33.96
N ILE A 150 -11.52 -27.18 33.19
CA ILE A 150 -11.71 -27.04 31.74
C ILE A 150 -12.75 -25.96 31.40
N ARG A 151 -13.86 -25.87 32.14
CA ARG A 151 -14.86 -24.81 31.94
C ARG A 151 -14.24 -23.41 32.10
N THR A 152 -13.36 -23.26 33.09
CA THR A 152 -12.64 -21.99 33.32
C THR A 152 -11.70 -21.69 32.16
N GLU A 153 -10.95 -22.68 31.69
CA GLU A 153 -10.03 -22.55 30.55
C GLU A 153 -10.77 -22.21 29.25
N LEU A 154 -11.87 -22.91 28.94
CA LEU A 154 -12.71 -22.64 27.78
C LEU A 154 -13.25 -21.19 27.78
N THR A 155 -13.65 -20.68 28.95
CA THR A 155 -14.11 -19.28 29.09
C THR A 155 -12.98 -18.27 28.81
N VAL A 156 -11.74 -18.62 29.15
CA VAL A 156 -10.57 -17.77 28.84
C VAL A 156 -10.28 -17.81 27.34
N ARG A 157 -10.22 -19.01 26.75
CA ARG A 157 -9.90 -19.18 25.32
C ARG A 157 -10.95 -18.60 24.39
N GLU A 158 -12.20 -18.56 24.81
CA GLU A 158 -13.25 -17.82 24.11
C GLU A 158 -12.86 -16.35 23.86
N LYS A 159 -12.28 -15.67 24.87
CA LYS A 159 -11.82 -14.28 24.72
C LYS A 159 -10.62 -14.19 23.76
N GLU A 160 -9.78 -15.22 23.72
CA GLU A 160 -8.66 -15.30 22.79
C GLU A 160 -9.14 -15.43 21.33
N ILE A 161 -10.17 -16.25 21.08
CA ILE A 161 -10.83 -16.36 19.77
C ILE A 161 -11.33 -14.99 19.30
N TYR A 162 -12.06 -14.25 20.14
CA TYR A 162 -12.54 -12.92 19.77
C TYR A 162 -11.41 -11.92 19.48
N ARG A 163 -10.33 -11.95 20.28
CA ARG A 163 -9.17 -11.09 20.02
C ARG A 163 -8.50 -11.43 18.70
N ALA A 164 -8.31 -12.71 18.41
CA ALA A 164 -7.73 -13.16 17.15
C ALA A 164 -8.62 -12.78 15.96
N LEU A 165 -9.94 -12.95 16.04
CA LEU A 165 -10.90 -12.52 15.02
C LEU A 165 -10.83 -11.01 14.74
N LEU A 166 -10.69 -10.18 15.78
CA LEU A 166 -10.53 -8.73 15.60
C LEU A 166 -9.26 -8.38 14.82
N VAL A 167 -8.15 -9.09 15.09
CA VAL A 167 -6.89 -8.91 14.37
C VAL A 167 -7.05 -9.33 12.91
N LEU A 168 -7.66 -10.49 12.65
CA LEU A 168 -7.95 -10.97 11.30
C LEU A 168 -8.82 -9.98 10.52
N ARG A 169 -9.89 -9.48 11.15
CA ARG A 169 -10.79 -8.48 10.55
C ARG A 169 -10.06 -7.20 10.19
N ARG A 170 -9.21 -6.69 11.10
CA ARG A 170 -8.39 -5.50 10.82
C ARG A 170 -7.46 -5.73 9.63
N LEU A 171 -6.78 -6.88 9.58
CA LEU A 171 -5.84 -7.20 8.50
C LEU A 171 -6.55 -7.41 7.15
N SER A 172 -7.78 -7.94 7.16
CA SER A 172 -8.56 -8.16 5.94
C SER A 172 -8.91 -6.87 5.18
N PHE A 173 -8.90 -5.72 5.84
CA PHE A 173 -9.10 -4.44 5.16
C PHE A 173 -7.94 -4.05 4.24
N TYR A 174 -6.76 -4.62 4.44
CA TYR A 174 -5.59 -4.36 3.60
C TYR A 174 -5.46 -5.32 2.42
N ILE A 175 -6.20 -6.42 2.42
CA ILE A 175 -6.07 -7.49 1.43
C ILE A 175 -7.40 -7.66 0.69
N GLU A 176 -7.42 -7.25 -0.57
CA GLU A 176 -8.59 -7.34 -1.43
C GLU A 176 -9.10 -8.80 -1.53
N GLY A 177 -10.42 -8.98 -1.49
CA GLY A 177 -11.06 -10.31 -1.56
C GLY A 177 -11.09 -11.09 -0.24
N SER A 178 -10.33 -10.70 0.80
CA SER A 178 -10.27 -11.46 2.06
C SER A 178 -11.44 -11.20 3.03
N GLN A 179 -12.11 -10.05 2.92
CA GLN A 179 -13.09 -9.59 3.92
C GLN A 179 -14.32 -10.49 4.05
N ASP A 180 -14.80 -11.04 2.92
CA ASP A 180 -15.97 -11.91 2.91
C ASP A 180 -15.69 -13.22 3.63
N TYR A 181 -14.54 -13.84 3.36
CA TYR A 181 -14.09 -15.05 4.06
C TYR A 181 -13.91 -14.82 5.56
N ILE A 182 -13.26 -13.72 5.97
CA ILE A 182 -13.08 -13.39 7.39
C ILE A 182 -14.43 -13.13 8.06
N SER A 183 -15.40 -12.55 7.36
CA SER A 183 -16.76 -12.37 7.87
C SER A 183 -17.50 -13.70 8.03
N CYS A 184 -17.34 -14.62 7.09
CA CYS A 184 -17.87 -15.99 7.19
C CYS A 184 -17.26 -16.74 8.39
N ILE A 185 -15.93 -16.70 8.53
CA ILE A 185 -15.21 -17.28 9.68
C ILE A 185 -15.75 -16.70 10.99
N GLY A 186 -15.92 -15.37 11.07
CA GLY A 186 -16.48 -14.71 12.26
C GLY A 186 -17.87 -15.23 12.63
N ARG A 187 -18.78 -15.38 11.65
CA ARG A 187 -20.14 -15.91 11.90
C ARG A 187 -20.11 -17.35 12.42
N GLU A 188 -19.30 -18.21 11.82
CA GLU A 188 -19.22 -19.61 12.28
C GLU A 188 -18.53 -19.73 13.64
N CYS A 189 -17.60 -18.82 13.97
CA CYS A 189 -17.04 -18.73 15.31
C CYS A 189 -18.07 -18.32 16.35
N ASP A 190 -18.91 -17.33 16.06
CA ASP A 190 -19.98 -16.94 16.96
C ASP A 190 -20.96 -18.11 17.19
N ARG A 191 -21.28 -18.86 16.13
CA ARG A 191 -22.08 -20.08 16.25
C ARG A 191 -21.41 -21.12 17.13
N PHE A 192 -20.14 -21.44 16.87
CA PHE A 192 -19.34 -22.39 17.66
C PHE A 192 -19.29 -21.99 19.14
N LEU A 193 -18.97 -20.73 19.44
CA LEU A 193 -18.88 -20.21 20.81
C LEU A 193 -20.23 -20.21 21.52
N ASN A 194 -21.32 -19.92 20.80
CA ASN A 194 -22.66 -20.02 21.38
C ASN A 194 -23.02 -21.46 21.72
N GLU A 195 -22.70 -22.43 20.86
CA GLU A 195 -22.89 -23.86 21.14
C GLU A 195 -22.04 -24.31 22.35
N LEU A 196 -20.77 -23.89 22.40
CA LEU A 196 -19.84 -24.13 23.50
C LEU A 196 -20.41 -23.61 24.83
N ARG A 197 -20.78 -22.32 24.90
CA ARG A 197 -21.39 -21.68 26.09
C ARG A 197 -22.65 -22.40 26.55
N ASN A 198 -23.56 -22.68 25.62
CA ASN A 198 -24.82 -23.35 25.93
C ASN A 198 -24.59 -24.72 26.56
N THR A 199 -23.47 -25.36 26.25
CA THR A 199 -23.18 -26.73 26.69
C THR A 199 -22.56 -26.80 28.08
N TYR A 200 -21.66 -25.88 28.45
CA TYR A 200 -21.05 -25.92 29.79
C TYR A 200 -21.72 -25.01 30.82
N ASN A 201 -22.67 -24.16 30.43
CA ASN A 201 -23.27 -23.22 31.37
C ASN A 201 -24.15 -23.88 32.44
N TYR A 202 -24.80 -25.01 32.13
CA TYR A 202 -25.72 -25.70 33.03
C TYR A 202 -25.22 -27.11 33.38
N LYS A 203 -25.58 -27.61 34.58
CA LYS A 203 -25.06 -28.87 35.14
C LYS A 203 -25.42 -30.15 34.35
N TYR A 204 -26.33 -30.05 33.37
CA TYR A 204 -26.77 -31.16 32.51
C TYR A 204 -26.97 -30.72 31.05
N SER A 205 -26.52 -29.52 30.66
CA SER A 205 -26.71 -29.04 29.27
C SER A 205 -25.94 -29.85 28.23
N TYR A 206 -24.93 -30.62 28.65
CA TYR A 206 -24.23 -31.56 27.78
C TYR A 206 -25.14 -32.73 27.34
N GLU A 207 -26.13 -33.14 28.15
CA GLU A 207 -27.11 -34.16 27.74
C GLU A 207 -27.97 -33.65 26.60
N SER A 208 -28.45 -32.41 26.68
CA SER A 208 -29.17 -31.75 25.57
C SER A 208 -28.33 -31.64 24.30
N TYR A 209 -27.01 -31.51 24.45
CA TYR A 209 -26.08 -31.51 23.33
C TYR A 209 -25.96 -32.92 22.72
N LEU A 210 -25.81 -33.97 23.53
CA LEU A 210 -25.73 -35.37 23.12
C LEU A 210 -27.06 -35.94 22.60
N ALA A 211 -28.20 -35.39 23.04
CA ALA A 211 -29.53 -35.83 22.64
C ALA A 211 -29.99 -35.27 21.29
N LYS A 212 -29.24 -34.33 20.68
CA LYS A 212 -29.56 -33.84 19.33
C LYS A 212 -29.50 -35.02 18.35
N PRO A 213 -30.49 -35.23 17.46
CA PRO A 213 -30.57 -36.41 16.58
C PRO A 213 -29.32 -36.68 15.74
N ASP A 214 -28.53 -35.64 15.46
CA ASP A 214 -27.28 -35.71 14.69
C ASP A 214 -26.01 -35.86 15.56
N ALA A 215 -26.14 -35.90 16.89
CA ALA A 215 -25.02 -36.07 17.81
C ALA A 215 -24.36 -37.45 17.70
N GLY A 216 -25.14 -38.49 17.37
CA GLY A 216 -24.62 -39.84 17.08
C GLY A 216 -23.75 -39.92 15.82
N ASN A 217 -23.82 -38.91 14.94
CA ASN A 217 -22.99 -38.80 13.73
C ASN A 217 -21.84 -37.79 13.87
N ASN A 218 -21.54 -37.30 15.08
CA ASN A 218 -20.44 -36.37 15.36
C ASN A 218 -20.55 -34.98 14.68
N ARG A 219 -21.58 -34.72 13.86
CA ARG A 219 -21.67 -33.54 12.96
C ARG A 219 -22.02 -32.21 13.62
N ASN A 220 -22.57 -32.18 14.82
CA ASN A 220 -23.10 -30.92 15.38
C ASN A 220 -22.01 -29.92 15.80
N LEU A 221 -20.93 -30.39 16.45
CA LEU A 221 -19.76 -29.57 16.77
C LEU A 221 -18.73 -29.51 15.65
N ILE A 222 -18.61 -30.62 14.91
CA ILE A 222 -17.76 -30.70 13.75
C ILE A 222 -18.23 -29.69 12.71
N GLY A 223 -19.54 -29.43 12.58
CA GLY A 223 -20.10 -28.49 11.62
C GLY A 223 -19.45 -27.10 11.67
N PRO A 224 -19.62 -26.30 12.74
CA PRO A 224 -19.03 -24.97 12.80
C PRO A 224 -17.51 -24.95 12.64
N VAL A 225 -16.79 -25.92 13.24
CA VAL A 225 -15.32 -25.98 13.16
C VAL A 225 -14.84 -26.37 11.76
N ASP A 226 -15.49 -27.33 11.11
CA ASP A 226 -15.22 -27.72 9.73
C ASP A 226 -15.52 -26.57 8.77
N GLU A 227 -16.61 -25.83 9.00
CA GLU A 227 -16.95 -24.65 8.21
C GLU A 227 -15.91 -23.54 8.38
N ILE A 228 -15.45 -23.28 9.62
CA ILE A 228 -14.32 -22.37 9.88
C ILE A 228 -13.08 -22.82 9.10
N ASN A 229 -12.72 -24.10 9.20
CA ASN A 229 -11.55 -24.66 8.51
C ASN A 229 -11.69 -24.59 6.99
N ARG A 230 -12.89 -24.86 6.46
CA ARG A 230 -13.21 -24.72 5.05
C ARG A 230 -12.99 -23.30 4.57
N TYR A 231 -13.55 -22.29 5.25
CA TYR A 231 -13.32 -20.89 4.89
C TYR A 231 -11.86 -20.44 5.05
N ILE A 232 -11.12 -20.98 6.02
CA ILE A 232 -9.68 -20.73 6.16
C ILE A 232 -8.91 -21.29 4.95
N ILE A 233 -9.24 -22.50 4.51
CA ILE A 233 -8.62 -23.14 3.34
C ILE A 233 -8.97 -22.35 2.08
N GLU A 234 -10.25 -22.03 1.86
CA GLU A 234 -10.70 -21.24 0.72
C GLU A 234 -10.02 -19.86 0.69
N LEU A 235 -9.98 -19.14 1.81
CA LEU A 235 -9.25 -17.87 1.91
C LEU A 235 -7.77 -18.02 1.53
N THR A 236 -7.13 -19.08 2.05
CA THR A 236 -5.71 -19.34 1.81
C THR A 236 -5.43 -19.64 0.34
N VAL A 237 -6.25 -20.48 -0.28
CA VAL A 237 -6.07 -20.96 -1.66
C VAL A 237 -6.52 -19.92 -2.68
N ASP A 238 -7.69 -19.31 -2.48
CA ASP A 238 -8.32 -18.45 -3.48
C ASP A 238 -7.74 -17.03 -3.46
N VAL A 239 -7.28 -16.55 -2.30
CA VAL A 239 -6.85 -15.15 -2.14
C VAL A 239 -5.37 -15.08 -1.81
N LEU A 240 -4.95 -15.70 -0.71
CA LEU A 240 -3.64 -15.39 -0.13
C LEU A 240 -2.48 -16.01 -0.93
N GLN A 241 -2.65 -17.25 -1.41
CA GLN A 241 -1.60 -17.96 -2.15
C GLN A 241 -1.31 -17.29 -3.51
N PRO A 242 -2.31 -16.93 -4.34
CA PRO A 242 -2.08 -16.18 -5.58
C PRO A 242 -1.34 -14.86 -5.34
N LEU A 243 -1.67 -14.12 -4.27
CA LEU A 243 -1.00 -12.88 -3.93
C LEU A 243 0.47 -13.12 -3.52
N MET A 244 0.75 -14.17 -2.77
CA MET A 244 2.11 -14.57 -2.41
C MET A 244 2.93 -15.01 -3.63
N GLU A 245 2.33 -15.78 -4.55
CA GLU A 245 2.98 -16.19 -5.80
C GLU A 245 3.32 -14.98 -6.68
N LYS A 246 2.37 -14.04 -6.82
CA LYS A 246 2.58 -12.76 -7.52
C LYS A 246 3.74 -11.97 -6.90
N LYS A 247 3.79 -11.87 -5.56
CA LYS A 247 4.89 -11.24 -4.82
C LYS A 247 6.23 -11.90 -5.13
N ILE A 248 6.31 -13.23 -5.08
CA ILE A 248 7.52 -14.00 -5.39
C ILE A 248 7.98 -13.76 -6.84
N GLN A 249 7.05 -13.74 -7.80
CA GLN A 249 7.36 -13.49 -9.20
C GLN A 249 7.96 -12.08 -9.40
N ILE A 250 7.36 -11.05 -8.80
CA ILE A 250 7.87 -9.67 -8.86
C ILE A 250 9.27 -9.59 -8.26
N MET A 251 9.49 -10.18 -7.08
CA MET A 251 10.82 -10.19 -6.43
C MET A 251 11.88 -10.90 -7.29
N ARG A 252 11.52 -11.98 -7.99
CA ARG A 252 12.43 -12.67 -8.91
C ARG A 252 12.77 -11.81 -10.12
N SER A 253 11.79 -11.17 -10.75
CA SER A 253 12.04 -10.30 -11.91
C SER A 253 12.93 -9.09 -11.57
N THR A 254 12.77 -8.52 -10.38
CA THR A 254 13.59 -7.39 -9.94
C THR A 254 15.05 -7.80 -9.73
N LYS A 255 15.31 -9.00 -9.18
CA LYS A 255 16.69 -9.51 -9.01
C LYS A 255 17.40 -9.74 -10.35
N THR A 256 16.71 -10.31 -11.33
CA THR A 256 17.29 -10.60 -12.66
C THR A 256 17.70 -9.32 -13.40
N ASN A 257 16.93 -8.24 -13.25
CA ASN A 257 17.23 -6.95 -13.87
C ASN A 257 18.41 -6.20 -13.22
N ILE A 258 18.73 -6.46 -11.96
CA ILE A 258 19.87 -5.85 -11.26
C ILE A 258 21.19 -6.59 -11.59
N SER A 259 21.11 -7.86 -12.00
CA SER A 259 22.28 -8.68 -12.37
C SER A 259 22.75 -8.54 -13.82
N ARG A 260 22.09 -7.69 -14.62
CA ARG A 260 22.46 -7.38 -16.01
C ARG A 260 22.95 -5.95 -16.11
#